data_AF-A0A1I8D0F5-F1
#
_entry.id   AF-A0A1I8D0F5-F1
#
_cell.length_a   1.000
_cell.length_b   1.000
_cell.length_c   1.000
_cell.angle_alpha   90.00
_cell.angle_beta   90.00
_cell.angle_gamma   90.00
#
_symmetry.space_group_name_H-M   'P 1'
#
loop_
_entity.id
_entity.type
_entity.pdbx_description
1 polymer ?
#
loop_
_entity_poly.entity_id
_entity_poly.type
_entity_poly.pdbx_seq_one_letter_code
_entity_poly.pdbx_strand_id
1 'polypeptide(L)'
;MDRFLLKTPNSRKRNLTQESQEFTPFNTAPFTPQSTGNSVIMHTQQNLLAQIIPEETRTCFLDGISRTEYVNRLEGIDGLTEIEQLRKLLELGNEKDDIIPGFQKIVFDEEMTSQNYRLLEVDASELDDILDSSNQLVFRGAEDSELTLCTSDKTFRIKENGAGTTLMLLPELKSPTFFNEFNCNQIHQTIVMGIKQEVLSLRRVEIHDKKAIKAVFRETELGWPEGNNSSENELAVKSKIRLPDLLDRIQISECELLEIMKTLPIIKENGYYYLMSYIYQDQLINKIVLAIDDDSFPNLKLDNISFPIVRNIFSEKISDGAIRWFITNFCVQKNESHYTIDEKKFVIYIVDQLLRSQHKMDLESFKLTLDTMLPTYVHFKKDIHLEGVGIIKKENTVEYIHHISLESLPLVPNDRLKLLFAMQENWPSNQLYPFLYDICGNQKSCDEMLLKNCRSVKQKDGTKLYVGMKFNLD
;
A
#
# COMPACT_ATOMS: atom_id res chain seq x y z
N MET A 1 29.10 25.91 -17.84
CA MET A 1 28.83 26.95 -16.82
C MET A 1 28.61 26.24 -15.50
N ASP A 2 29.65 26.33 -14.70
CA ASP A 2 29.83 26.15 -13.25
C ASP A 2 29.04 25.11 -12.44
N ARG A 3 29.86 24.19 -11.91
CA ARG A 3 29.64 23.22 -10.84
C ARG A 3 29.63 23.92 -9.47
N PHE A 4 28.76 23.48 -8.56
CA PHE A 4 29.03 23.58 -7.12
C PHE A 4 29.02 22.17 -6.50
N LEU A 5 30.24 21.68 -6.25
CA LEU A 5 30.56 20.54 -5.40
C LEU A 5 31.06 21.13 -4.07
N LEU A 6 30.31 20.96 -2.98
CA LEU A 6 30.83 21.22 -1.64
C LEU A 6 31.45 19.93 -1.09
N LYS A 7 32.78 19.95 -0.98
CA LYS A 7 33.60 18.95 -0.28
C LYS A 7 33.55 19.24 1.22
N THR A 8 33.27 18.23 2.04
CA THR A 8 33.65 18.22 3.46
C THR A 8 35.09 17.70 3.61
N PRO A 9 35.92 18.30 4.49
CA PRO A 9 37.29 17.84 4.76
C PRO A 9 37.32 16.78 5.87
N ASN A 10 38.29 15.87 5.78
CA ASN A 10 38.63 14.78 6.72
C ASN A 10 37.94 13.41 6.51
N SER A 11 38.21 12.78 5.36
CA SER A 11 38.12 11.31 5.24
C SER A 11 39.52 10.71 5.25
N ARG A 12 39.93 10.13 6.39
CA ARG A 12 41.07 9.21 6.45
C ARG A 12 40.61 7.84 5.97
N LYS A 13 41.15 7.40 4.84
CA LYS A 13 41.03 6.03 4.32
C LYS A 13 41.56 5.04 5.36
N ARG A 14 40.75 4.04 5.72
CA ARG A 14 41.24 2.76 6.24
C ARG A 14 40.77 1.64 5.32
N ASN A 15 41.75 0.98 4.71
CA ASN A 15 41.59 -0.24 3.95
C ASN A 15 41.14 -1.36 4.90
N LEU A 16 40.07 -2.07 4.56
CA LEU A 16 39.69 -3.33 5.19
C LEU A 16 39.94 -4.45 4.18
N THR A 17 40.99 -5.21 4.44
CA THR A 17 41.27 -6.51 3.85
C THR A 17 40.23 -7.53 4.33
N GLN A 18 39.67 -8.27 3.37
CA GLN A 18 38.82 -9.43 3.58
C GLN A 18 39.62 -10.58 4.22
N GLU A 19 39.06 -11.21 5.25
CA GLU A 19 39.26 -12.63 5.51
C GLU A 19 37.90 -13.27 5.81
N SER A 20 37.62 -14.30 5.02
CA SER A 20 36.45 -15.17 4.98
C SER A 20 36.53 -16.25 6.05
N GLN A 21 35.46 -16.48 6.82
CA GLN A 21 35.22 -17.77 7.47
C GLN A 21 33.73 -18.13 7.45
N GLU A 22 33.45 -19.28 6.83
CA GLU A 22 32.19 -20.00 6.77
C GLU A 22 31.82 -20.58 8.14
N PHE A 23 30.53 -20.62 8.50
CA PHE A 23 29.99 -21.65 9.40
C PHE A 23 28.55 -22.02 9.03
N THR A 24 28.33 -23.32 8.90
CA THR A 24 27.13 -24.08 8.52
C THR A 24 26.12 -24.26 9.66
N PRO A 25 24.85 -24.68 9.37
CA PRO A 25 23.69 -24.51 10.24
C PRO A 25 23.39 -25.72 11.14
N PHE A 26 22.68 -25.51 12.25
CA PHE A 26 22.09 -26.60 13.03
C PHE A 26 20.63 -26.36 13.44
N ASN A 27 19.78 -27.18 12.82
CA ASN A 27 18.61 -27.92 13.29
C ASN A 27 17.53 -27.30 14.21
N THR A 28 16.35 -27.29 13.61
CA THR A 28 14.98 -27.27 14.15
C THR A 28 14.58 -28.58 14.87
N ALA A 29 13.78 -28.47 15.94
CA ALA A 29 12.66 -29.37 16.26
C ALA A 29 11.81 -28.86 17.46
N PRO A 30 10.52 -29.26 17.57
CA PRO A 30 9.42 -28.38 17.95
C PRO A 30 8.76 -28.70 19.30
N PHE A 31 8.00 -27.76 19.87
CA PHE A 31 7.05 -28.06 20.96
C PHE A 31 5.70 -27.37 20.76
N THR A 32 4.65 -28.19 20.76
CA THR A 32 3.21 -27.88 20.72
C THR A 32 2.68 -27.31 22.04
N PRO A 33 1.68 -26.40 22.04
CA PRO A 33 1.07 -25.89 23.26
C PRO A 33 -0.23 -26.62 23.62
N GLN A 34 -0.47 -26.85 24.92
CA GLN A 34 -1.79 -27.12 25.47
C GLN A 34 -2.21 -25.99 26.43
N SER A 35 -3.47 -25.61 26.28
CA SER A 35 -4.18 -24.51 26.93
C SER A 35 -4.48 -24.74 28.41
N THR A 36 -4.53 -23.65 29.20
CA THR A 36 -5.66 -23.32 30.12
C THR A 36 -5.49 -21.91 30.72
N GLY A 37 -6.48 -21.04 30.50
CA GLY A 37 -7.16 -20.23 31.53
C GLY A 37 -6.44 -19.08 32.28
N ASN A 38 -6.72 -17.85 31.83
CA ASN A 38 -6.94 -16.59 32.58
C ASN A 38 -6.00 -16.18 33.74
N SER A 39 -5.16 -15.17 33.51
CA SER A 39 -5.31 -13.79 34.05
C SER A 39 -4.03 -12.98 33.83
N VAL A 40 -4.19 -11.75 33.36
CA VAL A 40 -3.14 -10.80 32.96
C VAL A 40 -2.55 -10.14 34.20
N ILE A 41 -1.30 -10.48 34.55
CA ILE A 41 -0.38 -9.64 35.34
C ILE A 41 1.06 -10.02 34.93
N MET A 42 1.72 -9.22 34.07
CA MET A 42 3.16 -9.39 33.85
C MET A 42 3.94 -8.67 34.95
N HIS A 43 4.27 -9.41 36.00
CA HIS A 43 5.54 -9.25 36.72
C HIS A 43 6.60 -10.06 35.97
N THR A 44 7.76 -9.48 35.69
CA THR A 44 8.98 -10.26 35.48
C THR A 44 10.05 -9.81 36.47
N GLN A 45 10.43 -10.77 37.30
CA GLN A 45 11.42 -10.70 38.36
C GLN A 45 12.84 -10.63 37.79
N GLN A 46 13.71 -10.07 38.63
CA GLN A 46 15.16 -10.10 38.52
C GLN A 46 15.74 -11.52 38.51
N ASN A 47 16.87 -11.59 37.80
CA ASN A 47 18.06 -12.44 38.00
C ASN A 47 17.97 -13.94 37.72
N LEU A 48 18.75 -14.38 36.73
CA LEU A 48 19.93 -15.21 37.00
C LEU A 48 20.86 -15.31 35.79
N LEU A 49 22.16 -15.28 36.12
CA LEU A 49 23.35 -15.65 35.34
C LEU A 49 23.98 -14.55 34.47
N ALA A 50 24.88 -13.83 35.15
CA ALA A 50 26.07 -13.22 34.61
C ALA A 50 26.78 -14.11 33.57
N GLN A 51 26.76 -13.66 32.32
CA GLN A 51 27.89 -13.82 31.43
C GLN A 51 28.48 -12.44 31.19
N ILE A 52 29.71 -12.30 31.64
CA ILE A 52 30.56 -11.12 31.49
C ILE A 52 30.77 -10.92 29.98
N ILE A 53 30.01 -9.99 29.40
CA ILE A 53 30.28 -9.40 28.09
C ILE A 53 30.87 -8.02 28.40
N PRO A 54 32.06 -7.67 27.89
CA PRO A 54 32.68 -6.39 28.21
C PRO A 54 31.74 -5.25 27.81
N GLU A 55 31.61 -4.25 28.69
CA GLU A 55 30.76 -3.05 28.55
C GLU A 55 31.07 -2.15 27.32
N GLU A 56 31.93 -2.58 26.40
CA GLU A 56 32.40 -1.77 25.27
C GLU A 56 31.61 -1.93 23.95
N THR A 57 30.55 -2.75 23.89
CA THR A 57 29.83 -2.97 22.61
C THR A 57 28.36 -2.54 22.56
N ARG A 58 27.97 -1.53 23.34
CA ARG A 58 26.71 -0.78 23.10
C ARG A 58 26.99 0.69 22.81
N THR A 59 27.71 0.97 21.74
CA THR A 59 27.72 2.29 21.10
C THR A 59 26.96 2.23 19.79
N CYS A 60 25.67 2.53 19.86
CA CYS A 60 24.99 3.19 18.76
C CYS A 60 24.00 4.18 19.37
N PHE A 61 24.52 5.28 19.89
CA PHE A 61 23.71 6.46 20.16
C PHE A 61 24.58 7.71 20.00
N LEU A 62 24.10 8.60 19.13
CA LEU A 62 24.43 10.03 19.01
C LEU A 62 25.61 10.39 18.11
N ASP A 63 25.27 10.98 16.97
CA ASP A 63 26.13 11.92 16.26
C ASP A 63 26.57 13.05 17.21
N GLY A 64 27.89 13.22 17.31
CA GLY A 64 28.52 14.50 17.57
C GLY A 64 29.18 14.73 18.93
N ILE A 65 28.64 14.20 20.03
CA ILE A 65 29.22 14.41 21.37
C ILE A 65 29.06 13.14 22.19
N SER A 66 30.17 12.54 22.64
CA SER A 66 30.09 11.38 23.51
C SER A 66 29.53 11.79 24.88
N ARG A 67 28.75 10.92 25.53
CA ARG A 67 28.15 11.15 26.85
C ARG A 67 29.17 11.64 27.90
N THR A 68 30.42 11.20 27.74
CA THR A 68 31.59 11.54 28.56
C THR A 68 32.16 12.93 28.27
N GLU A 69 32.07 13.39 27.02
CA GLU A 69 32.60 14.69 26.57
C GLU A 69 31.70 15.86 26.99
N TYR A 70 30.40 15.59 27.20
CA TYR A 70 29.42 16.58 27.66
C TYR A 70 29.45 16.78 29.19
N VAL A 71 29.63 15.71 29.98
CA VAL A 71 29.79 15.78 31.44
C VAL A 71 30.99 16.68 31.80
N ASN A 72 32.10 16.54 31.08
CA ASN A 72 33.30 17.36 31.27
C ASN A 72 33.11 18.86 30.94
N ARG A 73 32.11 19.24 30.11
CA ARG A 73 31.84 20.67 29.81
C ARG A 73 31.05 21.37 30.92
N LEU A 74 30.43 20.63 31.84
CA LEU A 74 29.52 21.15 32.87
C LEU A 74 30.06 21.04 34.30
N GLU A 75 31.24 20.46 34.51
CA GLU A 75 31.95 20.43 35.81
C GLU A 75 32.54 21.80 36.24
N GLY A 76 31.88 22.90 35.87
CA GLY A 76 32.38 24.26 36.10
C GLY A 76 31.74 25.03 37.26
N ILE A 77 30.67 24.54 37.90
CA ILE A 77 29.99 25.27 38.98
C ILE A 77 29.56 24.29 40.08
N ASP A 78 29.88 24.66 41.31
CA ASP A 78 29.81 23.89 42.56
C ASP A 78 28.40 23.32 42.85
N GLY A 79 28.08 22.14 42.30
CA GLY A 79 26.73 21.55 42.32
C GLY A 79 26.17 21.26 43.73
N LEU A 80 27.03 21.19 44.74
CA LEU A 80 26.63 21.09 46.15
C LEU A 80 25.95 22.38 46.64
N THR A 81 26.42 23.55 46.19
CA THR A 81 25.86 24.84 46.58
C THR A 81 24.49 25.08 45.94
N GLU A 82 24.27 24.62 44.69
CA GLU A 82 22.95 24.66 44.03
C GLU A 82 21.92 23.79 44.78
N ILE A 83 22.30 22.57 45.17
CA ILE A 83 21.42 21.66 45.93
C ILE A 83 21.02 22.26 47.28
N GLU A 84 21.97 22.85 48.01
CA GLU A 84 21.68 23.50 49.29
C GLU A 84 20.71 24.67 49.16
N GLN A 85 20.83 25.47 48.10
CA GLN A 85 19.90 26.57 47.81
C GLN A 85 18.49 26.06 47.48
N LEU A 86 18.39 25.02 46.66
CA LEU A 86 17.11 24.38 46.33
C LEU A 86 16.42 23.80 47.56
N ARG A 87 17.19 23.18 48.46
CA ARG A 87 16.66 22.66 49.74
C ARG A 87 16.11 23.76 50.63
N LYS A 88 16.82 24.88 50.77
CA LYS A 88 16.33 26.05 51.52
C LYS A 88 15.04 26.60 50.92
N LEU A 89 14.89 26.57 49.60
CA LEU A 89 13.69 27.02 48.90
C LEU A 89 12.49 26.09 49.16
N LEU A 90 12.72 24.77 49.19
CA LEU A 90 11.69 23.77 49.54
C LEU A 90 11.31 23.82 51.02
N GLU A 91 12.28 24.11 51.90
CA GLU A 91 12.05 24.37 53.34
C GLU A 91 11.13 25.58 53.54
N LEU A 92 11.33 26.66 52.80
CA LEU A 92 10.46 27.85 52.84
C LEU A 92 9.03 27.53 52.37
N GLY A 93 8.86 26.55 51.51
CA GLY A 93 7.56 26.09 50.99
C GLY A 93 6.86 25.03 51.84
N ASN A 94 7.49 24.52 52.93
CA ASN A 94 7.04 23.34 53.70
C ASN A 94 6.90 22.05 52.88
N GLU A 95 7.61 21.92 51.75
CA GLU A 95 7.50 20.76 50.84
C GLU A 95 8.67 19.77 50.98
N LYS A 96 9.61 20.04 51.89
CA LYS A 96 10.87 19.27 52.05
C LYS A 96 10.66 17.78 52.31
N ASP A 97 9.64 17.43 53.10
CA ASP A 97 9.39 16.05 53.53
C ASP A 97 8.47 15.30 52.55
N ASP A 98 7.75 16.02 51.69
CA ASP A 98 6.82 15.47 50.68
C ASP A 98 7.50 15.26 49.31
N ILE A 99 8.62 15.96 49.07
CA ILE A 99 9.38 15.95 47.83
C ILE A 99 10.84 15.74 48.26
N ILE A 100 11.47 14.58 48.10
CA ILE A 100 12.32 14.29 46.93
C ILE A 100 13.12 13.00 47.22
N PRO A 101 13.17 12.01 46.31
CA PRO A 101 14.19 10.96 46.36
C PRO A 101 15.53 11.40 45.70
N GLY A 102 15.59 12.38 44.79
CA GLY A 102 16.82 13.10 44.38
C GLY A 102 16.61 14.26 43.37
N PHE A 103 17.68 14.98 42.96
CA PHE A 103 17.60 16.18 42.10
C PHE A 103 17.83 15.88 40.60
N GLN A 104 16.95 16.41 39.73
CA GLN A 104 17.13 16.38 38.27
C GLN A 104 17.00 17.79 37.67
N LYS A 105 17.94 18.17 36.79
CA LYS A 105 17.98 19.46 36.08
C LYS A 105 17.75 19.24 34.59
N ILE A 106 16.68 19.85 34.07
CA ILE A 106 16.35 19.85 32.64
C ILE A 106 17.02 21.07 32.01
N VAL A 107 17.85 20.85 31.00
CA VAL A 107 18.63 21.90 30.34
C VAL A 107 18.13 22.10 28.91
N PHE A 108 17.88 23.36 28.55
CA PHE A 108 17.61 23.78 27.17
C PHE A 108 18.92 24.30 26.59
N ASP A 109 19.45 23.60 25.60
CA ASP A 109 20.69 23.97 24.91
C ASP A 109 20.40 24.91 23.72
N GLU A 110 21.32 25.83 23.42
CA GLU A 110 21.18 26.72 22.26
C GLU A 110 21.38 25.96 20.93
N GLU A 111 22.14 24.86 20.94
CA GLU A 111 22.38 23.98 19.79
C GLU A 111 21.28 22.90 19.64
N MET A 112 20.14 23.04 20.32
CA MET A 112 19.04 22.07 20.26
C MET A 112 18.64 21.70 18.82
N THR A 113 18.99 20.48 18.41
CA THR A 113 18.71 19.96 17.07
C THR A 113 17.29 19.41 16.95
N SER A 114 16.28 20.22 17.30
CA SER A 114 14.87 19.80 17.22
C SER A 114 14.54 19.25 15.84
N GLN A 115 15.09 19.83 14.77
CA GLN A 115 14.82 19.42 13.40
C GLN A 115 15.22 17.97 13.06
N ASN A 116 16.18 17.39 13.79
CA ASN A 116 16.67 16.03 13.56
C ASN A 116 15.67 14.95 14.00
N TYR A 117 14.63 15.33 14.76
CA TYR A 117 13.65 14.39 15.28
C TYR A 117 12.25 14.73 14.77
N ARG A 118 11.47 13.69 14.50
CA ARG A 118 10.03 13.75 14.23
C ARG A 118 9.33 12.66 15.04
N LEU A 119 8.10 12.94 15.46
CA LEU A 119 7.26 11.98 16.15
C LEU A 119 6.37 11.28 15.15
N LEU A 120 6.32 9.96 15.21
CA LEU A 120 5.47 9.12 14.36
C LEU A 120 4.56 8.30 15.26
N GLU A 121 3.26 8.50 15.13
CA GLU A 121 2.22 7.69 15.75
C GLU A 121 2.01 6.44 14.91
N VAL A 122 2.12 5.28 15.57
CA VAL A 122 2.01 3.96 14.96
C VAL A 122 0.98 3.17 15.76
N ASP A 123 0.03 2.55 15.06
CA ASP A 123 -0.93 1.65 15.69
C ASP A 123 -0.22 0.42 16.28
N ALA A 124 -0.67 -0.07 17.43
CA ALA A 124 -0.07 -1.23 18.08
C ALA A 124 -0.03 -2.47 17.18
N SER A 125 -1.01 -2.62 16.27
CA SER A 125 -1.06 -3.72 15.29
C SER A 125 0.01 -3.67 14.20
N GLU A 126 0.60 -2.49 13.95
CA GLU A 126 1.63 -2.28 12.93
C GLU A 126 3.03 -2.09 13.55
N LEU A 127 3.12 -2.00 14.88
CA LEU A 127 4.33 -1.64 15.60
C LEU A 127 5.43 -2.70 15.43
N ASP A 128 5.09 -3.98 15.57
CA ASP A 128 6.07 -5.07 15.43
C ASP A 128 6.64 -5.11 14.01
N ASP A 129 5.80 -4.97 13.00
CA ASP A 129 6.22 -4.95 11.59
C ASP A 129 7.11 -3.74 11.28
N ILE A 130 6.82 -2.58 11.85
CA ILE A 130 7.60 -1.34 11.64
C ILE A 130 8.94 -1.38 12.41
N LEU A 131 8.98 -2.01 13.59
CA LEU A 131 10.20 -2.11 14.41
C LEU A 131 11.09 -3.30 14.02
N ASP A 132 10.59 -4.23 13.22
CA ASP A 132 11.39 -5.36 12.74
C ASP A 132 12.59 -4.85 11.91
N SER A 133 13.79 -5.07 12.44
CA SER A 133 15.05 -4.70 11.78
C SER A 133 15.28 -5.37 10.41
N SER A 134 14.56 -6.46 10.11
CA SER A 134 14.59 -7.10 8.81
C SER A 134 13.74 -6.38 7.76
N ASN A 135 12.79 -5.55 8.19
CA ASN A 135 11.92 -4.78 7.31
C ASN A 135 12.58 -3.46 6.92
N GLN A 136 12.66 -3.24 5.60
CA GLN A 136 13.09 -1.95 5.08
C GLN A 136 11.91 -0.98 5.03
N LEU A 137 12.00 0.12 5.76
CA LEU A 137 11.06 1.23 5.69
C LEU A 137 11.55 2.25 4.66
N VAL A 138 10.69 2.60 3.70
CA VAL A 138 11.02 3.51 2.60
C VAL A 138 9.97 4.60 2.52
N PHE A 139 10.41 5.86 2.62
CA PHE A 139 9.57 7.00 2.27
C PHE A 139 9.51 7.16 0.76
N ARG A 140 8.30 7.31 0.21
CA ARG A 140 8.06 7.51 -1.23
C ARG A 140 7.23 8.76 -1.47
N GLY A 141 7.61 9.52 -2.49
CA GLY A 141 6.94 10.76 -2.88
C GLY A 141 7.86 11.63 -3.74
N ALA A 142 7.33 12.12 -4.86
CA ALA A 142 7.90 13.23 -5.60
C ALA A 142 7.68 14.56 -4.84
N GLU A 143 8.40 15.62 -5.22
CA GLU A 143 8.35 16.94 -4.57
C GLU A 143 6.92 17.51 -4.42
N ASP A 144 6.07 17.30 -5.44
CA ASP A 144 4.69 17.82 -5.47
C ASP A 144 3.63 16.80 -5.02
N SER A 145 4.03 15.63 -4.51
CA SER A 145 3.11 14.54 -4.16
C SER A 145 3.01 14.31 -2.66
N GLU A 146 1.90 13.70 -2.23
CA GLU A 146 1.76 13.27 -0.83
C GLU A 146 2.85 12.24 -0.47
N LEU A 147 3.45 12.40 0.71
CA LEU A 147 4.45 11.49 1.24
C LEU A 147 3.80 10.20 1.76
N THR A 148 4.33 9.05 1.37
CA THR A 148 3.96 7.74 1.92
C THR A 148 5.14 7.06 2.59
N LEU A 149 4.83 6.24 3.59
CA LEU A 149 5.76 5.28 4.19
C LEU A 149 5.39 3.90 3.69
N CYS A 150 6.35 3.16 3.17
CA CYS A 150 6.16 1.80 2.71
C CYS A 150 7.04 0.83 3.51
N THR A 151 6.45 -0.29 3.95
CA THR A 151 7.18 -1.53 4.22
C THR A 151 7.37 -2.28 2.89
N SER A 152 7.82 -3.53 2.94
CA SER A 152 7.89 -4.40 1.75
C SER A 152 6.51 -4.66 1.13
N ASP A 153 5.46 -4.71 1.94
CA ASP A 153 4.12 -5.17 1.58
C ASP A 153 2.96 -4.25 1.97
N LYS A 154 3.23 -3.17 2.71
CA LYS A 154 2.23 -2.21 3.16
C LYS A 154 2.61 -0.78 2.83
N THR A 155 1.64 -0.03 2.34
CA THR A 155 1.70 1.41 2.10
C THR A 155 0.88 2.16 3.13
N PHE A 156 1.46 3.19 3.71
CA PHE A 156 0.83 4.11 4.66
C PHE A 156 0.94 5.54 4.16
N ARG A 157 -0.18 6.27 4.21
CA ARG A 157 -0.18 7.72 4.00
C ARG A 157 0.22 8.41 5.28
N ILE A 158 1.09 9.40 5.17
CA ILE A 158 1.53 10.20 6.31
C ILE A 158 0.70 11.50 6.35
N LYS A 159 0.20 11.83 7.53
CA LYS A 159 -0.40 13.14 7.81
C LYS A 159 0.22 13.76 9.03
N GLU A 160 0.68 15.00 8.88
CA GLU A 160 1.12 15.82 9.99
C GLU A 160 -0.09 16.41 10.71
N ASN A 161 -0.20 16.13 12.00
CA ASN A 161 -1.25 16.67 12.86
C ASN A 161 -0.59 17.53 13.95
N GLY A 162 -1.21 18.67 14.25
CA GLY A 162 -0.83 19.46 15.42
C GLY A 162 -1.13 18.68 16.70
N ALA A 163 -0.12 18.49 17.54
CA ALA A 163 -0.31 18.05 18.90
C ALA A 163 -1.04 19.17 19.66
N GLY A 164 -2.17 18.83 20.31
CA GLY A 164 -2.90 19.78 21.15
C GLY A 164 -2.11 20.26 22.38
N THR A 165 -0.90 19.72 22.58
CA THR A 165 0.03 20.05 23.66
C THR A 165 1.46 20.13 23.13
N THR A 166 2.31 20.87 23.84
CA THR A 166 3.74 20.93 23.55
C THR A 166 4.44 19.74 24.19
N LEU A 167 5.11 18.94 23.38
CA LEU A 167 5.83 17.73 23.80
C LEU A 167 7.33 18.03 23.92
N MET A 168 7.93 17.58 25.01
CA MET A 168 9.37 17.72 25.26
C MET A 168 10.04 16.37 25.06
N LEU A 169 11.01 16.31 24.15
CA LEU A 169 11.80 15.11 23.88
C LEU A 169 13.02 15.10 24.79
N LEU A 170 13.05 14.12 25.67
CA LEU A 170 14.16 13.88 26.61
C LEU A 170 14.73 12.49 26.30
N PRO A 171 16.07 12.34 26.26
CA PRO A 171 16.68 11.03 26.00
C PRO A 171 16.46 10.08 27.17
N GLU A 172 16.39 10.64 28.38
CA GLU A 172 16.13 9.92 29.61
C GLU A 172 15.53 10.86 30.65
N LEU A 173 14.54 10.38 31.39
CA LEU A 173 13.99 11.04 32.57
C LEU A 173 14.10 10.07 33.75
N LYS A 174 14.61 10.53 34.89
CA LYS A 174 14.85 9.67 36.05
C LYS A 174 13.55 9.49 36.83
N SER A 175 13.09 8.25 36.97
CA SER A 175 11.94 7.95 37.82
C SER A 175 12.29 8.12 39.30
N PRO A 176 11.31 8.28 40.20
CA PRO A 176 11.55 8.33 41.64
C PRO A 176 12.38 7.15 42.18
N THR A 177 12.21 5.96 41.59
CA THR A 177 12.92 4.73 41.96
C THR A 177 14.40 4.69 41.58
N PHE A 178 14.86 5.59 40.70
CA PHE A 178 16.28 5.71 40.36
C PHE A 178 17.10 6.25 41.54
N PHE A 179 16.49 7.08 42.38
CA PHE A 179 17.21 7.76 43.41
C PHE A 179 17.30 6.96 44.72
N ASN A 180 18.46 7.04 45.36
CA ASN A 180 18.83 6.36 46.59
C ASN A 180 19.80 7.23 47.38
N GLU A 181 20.24 6.75 48.56
CA GLU A 181 21.12 7.49 49.47
C GLU A 181 22.45 7.97 48.85
N PHE A 182 22.91 7.32 47.77
CA PHE A 182 24.18 7.65 47.12
C PHE A 182 24.05 8.73 46.04
N ASN A 183 22.90 8.81 45.37
CA ASN A 183 22.71 9.69 44.21
C ASN A 183 21.65 10.79 44.43
N CYS A 184 20.97 10.79 45.59
CA CYS A 184 19.96 11.79 45.97
C CYS A 184 20.54 13.19 46.18
N ASN A 185 21.84 13.27 46.48
CA ASN A 185 22.61 14.50 46.68
C ASN A 185 23.40 14.92 45.43
N GLN A 186 23.05 14.40 44.26
CA GLN A 186 23.69 14.74 42.99
C GLN A 186 22.66 15.35 42.05
N ILE A 187 23.07 16.36 41.26
CA ILE A 187 22.23 16.92 40.20
C ILE A 187 22.37 16.03 38.97
N HIS A 188 21.33 15.27 38.65
CA HIS A 188 21.27 14.51 37.40
C HIS A 188 20.77 15.42 36.29
N GLN A 189 21.57 15.60 35.24
CA GLN A 189 21.22 16.50 34.14
C GLN A 189 20.67 15.72 32.95
N THR A 190 19.66 16.29 32.28
CA THR A 190 19.15 15.81 31.01
C THR A 190 18.92 17.01 30.09
N ILE A 191 19.29 16.87 28.81
CA ILE A 191 19.18 17.93 27.82
C ILE A 191 17.92 17.66 27.01
N VAL A 192 17.16 18.71 26.76
CA VAL A 192 16.03 18.62 25.84
C VAL A 192 16.57 18.43 24.42
N MET A 193 16.18 17.33 23.76
CA MET A 193 16.57 17.03 22.38
C MET A 193 15.70 17.79 21.37
N GLY A 194 14.48 18.14 21.79
CA GLY A 194 13.56 18.88 20.95
C GLY A 194 12.26 19.20 21.66
N ILE A 195 11.59 20.23 21.16
CA ILE A 195 10.23 20.58 21.52
C ILE A 195 9.37 20.36 20.28
N LYS A 196 8.28 19.59 20.41
CA LYS A 196 7.41 19.20 19.31
C LYS A 196 5.97 19.62 19.58
N GLN A 197 5.35 20.14 18.53
CA GLN A 197 3.93 20.47 18.50
C GLN A 197 3.23 19.73 17.35
N GLU A 198 3.92 18.79 16.71
CA GLU A 198 3.47 18.09 15.52
C GLU A 198 3.79 16.61 15.69
N VAL A 199 2.84 15.76 15.30
CA VAL A 199 2.99 14.32 15.26
C VAL A 199 2.55 13.84 13.88
N LEU A 200 3.38 13.04 13.25
CA LEU A 200 3.05 12.35 12.02
C LEU A 200 2.16 11.16 12.37
N SER A 201 1.04 11.03 11.69
CA SER A 201 0.13 9.89 11.81
C SER A 201 0.19 9.04 10.55
N LEU A 202 0.15 7.71 10.73
CA LEU A 202 0.06 6.77 9.64
C LEU A 202 -1.40 6.36 9.40
N ARG A 203 -1.79 6.29 8.13
CA ARG A 203 -3.05 5.68 7.71
C ARG A 203 -2.79 4.65 6.63
N ARG A 204 -3.17 3.40 6.87
CA ARG A 204 -3.04 2.31 5.90
C ARG A 204 -3.82 2.65 4.63
N VAL A 205 -3.18 2.47 3.47
CA VAL A 205 -3.82 2.58 2.15
C VAL A 205 -4.18 1.18 1.68
N GLU A 206 -5.46 0.84 1.76
CA GLU A 206 -5.96 -0.47 1.33
C GLU A 206 -6.25 -0.53 -0.19
N ILE A 207 -6.50 0.63 -0.80
CA ILE A 207 -6.98 0.74 -2.18
C ILE A 207 -6.15 1.77 -2.91
N HIS A 208 -5.61 1.36 -4.04
CA HIS A 208 -4.68 2.14 -4.85
C HIS A 208 -5.32 2.52 -6.17
N ASP A 209 -4.98 3.71 -6.68
CA ASP A 209 -5.51 4.18 -7.95
C ASP A 209 -4.89 3.44 -9.13
N LYS A 210 -5.62 2.44 -9.62
CA LYS A 210 -5.26 1.66 -10.81
C LYS A 210 -5.10 2.54 -12.06
N LYS A 211 -5.79 3.68 -12.15
CA LYS A 211 -5.72 4.58 -13.32
C LYS A 211 -4.40 5.33 -13.33
N ALA A 212 -3.96 5.86 -12.20
CA ALA A 212 -2.64 6.46 -12.05
C ALA A 212 -1.53 5.45 -12.43
N ILE A 213 -1.64 4.21 -11.95
CA ILE A 213 -0.67 3.15 -12.28
C ILE A 213 -0.64 2.89 -13.80
N LYS A 214 -1.80 2.69 -14.45
CA LYS A 214 -1.87 2.52 -15.92
C LYS A 214 -1.29 3.73 -16.67
N ALA A 215 -1.52 4.95 -16.19
CA ALA A 215 -1.08 6.18 -16.84
C ALA A 215 0.45 6.27 -16.96
N VAL A 216 1.20 5.67 -16.04
CA VAL A 216 2.68 5.61 -16.09
C VAL A 216 3.18 4.85 -17.33
N PHE A 217 2.39 3.92 -17.87
CA PHE A 217 2.76 3.07 -19.00
C PHE A 217 2.28 3.58 -20.36
N ARG A 218 1.75 4.80 -20.46
CA ARG A 218 1.26 5.37 -21.73
C ARG A 218 2.33 5.35 -22.83
N GLU A 219 3.58 5.62 -22.48
CA GLU A 219 4.71 5.64 -23.43
C GLU A 219 5.26 4.24 -23.76
N THR A 220 4.82 3.20 -23.03
CA THR A 220 5.26 1.81 -23.21
C THR A 220 4.14 0.89 -23.65
N GLU A 221 3.04 1.46 -24.14
CA GLU A 221 1.89 0.72 -24.61
C GLU A 221 2.25 -0.17 -25.82
N LEU A 222 1.91 -1.45 -25.77
CA LEU A 222 2.16 -2.43 -26.82
C LEU A 222 0.96 -2.55 -27.75
N GLY A 223 1.23 -2.39 -29.05
CA GLY A 223 0.29 -2.71 -30.12
C GLY A 223 0.37 -4.18 -30.49
N TRP A 224 -0.66 -4.66 -31.19
CA TRP A 224 -0.70 -6.02 -31.70
C TRP A 224 0.45 -6.27 -32.70
N PRO A 225 1.31 -7.29 -32.49
CA PRO A 225 2.58 -7.42 -33.22
C PRO A 225 2.44 -8.07 -34.61
N GLU A 226 1.26 -8.56 -34.98
CA GLU A 226 1.00 -9.14 -36.30
C GLU A 226 0.17 -8.16 -37.13
N GLY A 227 0.84 -7.20 -37.80
CA GLY A 227 0.20 -6.22 -38.68
C GLY A 227 1.20 -5.45 -39.56
N ASN A 228 0.72 -4.80 -40.62
CA ASN A 228 1.57 -4.17 -41.66
C ASN A 228 2.49 -3.02 -41.16
N ASN A 229 2.30 -2.53 -39.93
CA ASN A 229 3.04 -1.40 -39.37
C ASN A 229 4.05 -1.79 -38.28
N SER A 230 4.11 -3.06 -37.86
CA SER A 230 5.04 -3.47 -36.81
C SER A 230 6.42 -3.70 -37.41
N SER A 231 7.31 -2.71 -37.32
CA SER A 231 8.74 -2.96 -37.53
C SER A 231 9.20 -4.06 -36.56
N GLU A 232 10.06 -4.97 -37.01
CA GLU A 232 10.52 -6.15 -36.26
C GLU A 232 11.20 -5.84 -34.90
N ASN A 233 11.30 -4.56 -34.51
CA ASN A 233 11.96 -4.06 -33.32
C ASN A 233 11.10 -3.06 -32.49
N GLU A 234 9.77 -3.17 -32.49
CA GLU A 234 8.91 -2.26 -31.71
C GLU A 234 9.25 -2.19 -30.20
N LEU A 235 9.61 -3.31 -29.58
CA LEU A 235 10.07 -3.34 -28.17
C LEU A 235 11.45 -2.71 -27.95
N ALA A 236 12.31 -2.68 -28.97
CA ALA A 236 13.64 -2.09 -28.86
C ALA A 236 13.59 -0.55 -28.86
N VAL A 237 12.56 0.02 -29.49
CA VAL A 237 12.36 1.47 -29.65
C VAL A 237 11.54 2.05 -28.49
N LYS A 238 10.70 1.26 -27.82
CA LYS A 238 9.86 1.72 -26.71
C LYS A 238 10.68 1.97 -25.44
N SER A 239 10.20 2.95 -24.65
CA SER A 239 10.78 3.27 -23.35
C SER A 239 10.80 2.02 -22.46
N LYS A 240 11.91 1.81 -21.77
CA LYS A 240 12.15 0.61 -20.97
C LYS A 240 11.98 0.96 -19.51
N ILE A 241 10.89 0.49 -18.90
CA ILE A 241 10.56 0.79 -17.50
C ILE A 241 10.80 -0.45 -16.65
N ARG A 242 11.62 -0.32 -15.59
CA ARG A 242 11.86 -1.35 -14.58
C ARG A 242 11.06 -1.08 -13.32
N LEU A 243 11.03 -2.07 -12.43
CA LEU A 243 10.33 -1.96 -11.15
C LEU A 243 10.83 -0.78 -10.28
N PRO A 244 12.14 -0.51 -10.14
CA PRO A 244 12.61 0.67 -9.39
C PRO A 244 12.09 1.98 -9.99
N ASP A 245 12.11 2.11 -11.33
CA ASP A 245 11.61 3.31 -12.01
C ASP A 245 10.12 3.57 -11.74
N LEU A 246 9.34 2.50 -11.54
CA LEU A 246 7.92 2.59 -11.15
C LEU A 246 7.77 3.02 -9.69
N LEU A 247 8.57 2.43 -8.80
CA LEU A 247 8.54 2.69 -7.36
C LEU A 247 9.01 4.10 -6.99
N ASP A 248 9.76 4.77 -7.87
CA ASP A 248 10.12 6.18 -7.75
C ASP A 248 9.00 7.13 -8.19
N ARG A 249 8.08 6.64 -9.04
CA ARG A 249 6.96 7.43 -9.60
C ARG A 249 5.64 7.21 -8.88
N ILE A 250 5.45 6.03 -8.29
CA ILE A 250 4.19 5.58 -7.69
C ILE A 250 4.40 5.37 -6.20
N GLN A 251 3.59 6.03 -5.38
CA GLN A 251 3.66 5.99 -3.92
C GLN A 251 3.03 4.71 -3.35
N ILE A 252 3.71 3.57 -3.53
CA ILE A 252 3.21 2.25 -3.16
C ILE A 252 4.35 1.30 -2.74
N SER A 253 4.03 0.31 -1.92
CA SER A 253 4.94 -0.80 -1.59
C SER A 253 5.19 -1.69 -2.80
N GLU A 254 6.30 -2.43 -2.77
CA GLU A 254 6.71 -3.28 -3.89
C GLU A 254 5.72 -4.42 -4.12
N CYS A 255 5.34 -5.14 -3.06
CA CYS A 255 4.42 -6.26 -3.19
C CYS A 255 3.02 -5.80 -3.65
N GLU A 256 2.48 -4.72 -3.11
CA GLU A 256 1.16 -4.22 -3.54
C GLU A 256 1.17 -3.77 -5.00
N LEU A 257 2.24 -3.12 -5.46
CA LEU A 257 2.36 -2.74 -6.87
C LEU A 257 2.36 -3.96 -7.78
N LEU A 258 3.14 -4.99 -7.43
CA LEU A 258 3.20 -6.24 -8.20
C LEU A 258 1.85 -6.94 -8.23
N GLU A 259 1.13 -7.02 -7.10
CA GLU A 259 -0.20 -7.62 -7.04
C GLU A 259 -1.21 -6.84 -7.90
N ILE A 260 -1.20 -5.50 -7.85
CA ILE A 260 -2.09 -4.70 -8.68
C ILE A 260 -1.77 -4.89 -10.16
N MET A 261 -0.50 -4.87 -10.54
CA MET A 261 -0.07 -5.05 -11.93
C MET A 261 -0.52 -6.40 -12.52
N LYS A 262 -0.61 -7.48 -11.71
CA LYS A 262 -1.17 -8.77 -12.16
C LYS A 262 -2.64 -8.66 -12.59
N THR A 263 -3.40 -7.76 -11.97
CA THR A 263 -4.83 -7.51 -12.30
C THR A 263 -5.02 -6.55 -13.47
N LEU A 264 -3.95 -5.88 -13.89
CA LEU A 264 -3.97 -4.93 -15.00
C LEU A 264 -3.45 -5.61 -16.27
N PRO A 265 -3.73 -5.07 -17.46
CA PRO A 265 -3.14 -5.56 -18.71
C PRO A 265 -1.67 -5.15 -18.85
N ILE A 266 -0.89 -5.34 -17.78
CA ILE A 266 0.55 -5.04 -17.72
C ILE A 266 1.31 -6.36 -17.76
N ILE A 267 2.25 -6.45 -18.69
CA ILE A 267 3.08 -7.64 -18.88
C ILE A 267 4.55 -7.34 -18.59
N LYS A 268 5.28 -8.37 -18.14
CA LYS A 268 6.72 -8.30 -17.90
C LYS A 268 7.45 -9.09 -18.97
N GLU A 269 8.32 -8.42 -19.72
CA GLU A 269 9.15 -9.03 -20.76
C GLU A 269 10.59 -8.54 -20.64
N ASN A 270 11.54 -9.48 -20.60
CA ASN A 270 12.98 -9.19 -20.47
C ASN A 270 13.34 -8.26 -19.30
N GLY A 271 12.59 -8.35 -18.19
CA GLY A 271 12.79 -7.51 -17.00
C GLY A 271 12.15 -6.11 -17.07
N TYR A 272 11.44 -5.79 -18.16
CA TYR A 272 10.74 -4.52 -18.35
C TYR A 272 9.23 -4.72 -18.35
N TYR A 273 8.50 -3.67 -18.00
CA TYR A 273 7.05 -3.69 -17.88
C TYR A 273 6.39 -2.86 -18.99
N TYR A 274 5.32 -3.41 -19.56
CA TYR A 274 4.60 -2.81 -20.68
C TYR A 274 3.09 -2.95 -20.50
N LEU A 275 2.33 -1.94 -20.91
CA LEU A 275 0.87 -1.99 -20.94
C LEU A 275 0.40 -2.55 -22.29
N MET A 276 -0.47 -3.54 -22.30
CA MET A 276 -1.12 -4.00 -23.54
C MET A 276 -2.23 -3.03 -23.93
N SER A 277 -2.19 -2.54 -25.18
CA SER A 277 -3.29 -1.73 -25.72
C SER A 277 -4.60 -2.50 -25.74
N TYR A 278 -5.73 -1.78 -25.77
CA TYR A 278 -7.04 -2.42 -25.96
C TYR A 278 -7.08 -3.25 -27.24
N ILE A 279 -6.49 -2.76 -28.33
CA ILE A 279 -6.38 -3.50 -29.59
C ILE A 279 -5.64 -4.82 -29.37
N TYR A 280 -4.52 -4.80 -28.65
CA TYR A 280 -3.78 -6.03 -28.34
C TYR A 280 -4.68 -7.01 -27.57
N GLN A 281 -5.31 -6.54 -26.48
CA GLN A 281 -6.13 -7.39 -25.63
C GLN A 281 -7.31 -7.99 -26.41
N ASP A 282 -8.02 -7.17 -27.20
CA ASP A 282 -9.16 -7.57 -28.00
C ASP A 282 -8.77 -8.64 -29.05
N GLN A 283 -7.65 -8.44 -29.75
CA GLN A 283 -7.14 -9.41 -30.72
C GLN A 283 -6.71 -10.72 -30.06
N LEU A 284 -6.06 -10.65 -28.89
CA LEU A 284 -5.67 -11.82 -28.10
C LEU A 284 -6.91 -12.65 -27.74
N ILE A 285 -7.92 -12.01 -27.16
CA ILE A 285 -9.17 -12.66 -26.73
C ILE A 285 -9.91 -13.24 -27.93
N ASN A 286 -10.09 -12.47 -29.01
CA ASN A 286 -10.80 -12.92 -30.21
C ASN A 286 -10.15 -14.16 -30.82
N LYS A 287 -8.81 -14.21 -30.90
CA LYS A 287 -8.11 -15.40 -31.40
C LYS A 287 -8.31 -16.61 -30.49
N ILE A 288 -8.36 -16.43 -29.18
CA ILE A 288 -8.63 -17.52 -28.23
C ILE A 288 -10.07 -18.01 -28.40
N VAL A 289 -11.05 -17.11 -28.52
CA VAL A 289 -12.45 -17.46 -28.78
C VAL A 289 -12.56 -18.32 -30.03
N LEU A 290 -12.02 -17.85 -31.15
CA LEU A 290 -12.05 -18.58 -32.42
C LEU A 290 -11.38 -19.95 -32.30
N ALA A 291 -10.25 -20.04 -31.60
CA ALA A 291 -9.54 -21.29 -31.42
C ALA A 291 -10.29 -22.30 -30.54
N ILE A 292 -11.11 -21.86 -29.57
CA ILE A 292 -11.91 -22.77 -28.72
C ILE A 292 -12.95 -23.54 -29.54
N ASP A 293 -13.52 -22.86 -30.54
CA ASP A 293 -14.53 -23.41 -31.45
C ASP A 293 -13.94 -24.10 -32.68
N ASP A 294 -12.63 -23.99 -32.91
CA ASP A 294 -11.95 -24.57 -34.06
C ASP A 294 -11.52 -26.02 -33.76
N ASP A 295 -11.98 -26.95 -34.59
CA ASP A 295 -11.64 -28.37 -34.53
C ASP A 295 -10.13 -28.64 -34.69
N SER A 296 -9.37 -27.69 -35.22
CA SER A 296 -7.90 -27.73 -35.30
C SER A 296 -7.22 -27.72 -33.92
N PHE A 297 -7.91 -27.25 -32.88
CA PHE A 297 -7.41 -27.18 -31.51
C PHE A 297 -8.27 -28.02 -30.55
N PRO A 298 -8.32 -29.37 -30.70
CA PRO A 298 -9.23 -30.22 -29.92
C PRO A 298 -8.95 -30.21 -28.42
N ASN A 299 -7.71 -29.91 -28.03
CA ASN A 299 -7.28 -29.83 -26.62
C ASN A 299 -7.68 -28.51 -25.95
N LEU A 300 -8.03 -27.47 -26.72
CA LEU A 300 -8.44 -26.19 -26.19
C LEU A 300 -9.96 -26.19 -25.98
N LYS A 301 -10.40 -26.25 -24.73
CA LYS A 301 -11.81 -26.19 -24.35
C LYS A 301 -12.01 -25.26 -23.16
N LEU A 302 -13.23 -24.77 -22.97
CA LEU A 302 -13.59 -23.86 -21.88
C LEU A 302 -13.15 -24.36 -20.50
N ASP A 303 -13.13 -25.68 -20.32
CA ASP A 303 -12.83 -26.34 -19.05
C ASP A 303 -11.42 -26.98 -19.00
N ASN A 304 -10.63 -26.80 -20.07
CA ASN A 304 -9.28 -27.33 -20.25
C ASN A 304 -8.36 -26.26 -20.90
N ILE A 305 -7.87 -25.34 -20.07
CA ILE A 305 -6.93 -24.29 -20.45
C ILE A 305 -5.60 -24.53 -19.76
N SER A 306 -4.49 -24.40 -20.49
CA SER A 306 -3.14 -24.35 -19.91
C SER A 306 -2.24 -23.44 -20.76
N PHE A 307 -1.14 -22.97 -20.17
CA PHE A 307 -0.20 -22.10 -20.88
C PHE A 307 0.31 -22.73 -22.20
N PRO A 308 0.76 -24.00 -22.24
CA PRO A 308 1.21 -24.62 -23.49
C PRO A 308 0.10 -24.73 -24.55
N ILE A 309 -1.13 -25.04 -24.14
CA ILE A 309 -2.28 -25.16 -25.07
C ILE A 309 -2.59 -23.81 -25.71
N VAL A 310 -2.69 -22.75 -24.91
CA VAL A 310 -2.98 -21.40 -25.42
C VAL A 310 -1.80 -20.86 -26.23
N ARG A 311 -0.56 -21.15 -25.83
CA ARG A 311 0.63 -20.70 -26.58
C ARG A 311 0.66 -21.23 -28.00
N ASN A 312 0.17 -22.45 -28.23
CA ASN A 312 0.13 -23.09 -29.55
C ASN A 312 -0.80 -22.39 -30.56
N ILE A 313 -1.68 -21.48 -30.11
CA ILE A 313 -2.56 -20.69 -30.97
C ILE A 313 -1.79 -19.55 -31.66
N PHE A 314 -0.70 -19.10 -31.04
CA PHE A 314 -0.04 -17.84 -31.38
C PHE A 314 1.37 -18.04 -31.92
N SER A 315 1.80 -17.13 -32.80
CA SER A 315 3.19 -17.08 -33.26
C SER A 315 4.15 -16.64 -32.14
N GLU A 316 5.45 -16.88 -32.34
CA GLU A 316 6.51 -16.47 -31.39
C GLU A 316 6.53 -14.96 -31.11
N LYS A 317 5.94 -14.14 -31.99
CA LYS A 317 5.86 -12.68 -31.82
C LYS A 317 4.96 -12.25 -30.66
N ILE A 318 3.97 -13.08 -30.31
CA ILE A 318 3.06 -12.80 -29.19
C ILE A 318 3.81 -13.09 -27.89
N SER A 319 3.76 -12.13 -26.98
CA SER A 319 4.42 -12.22 -25.67
C SER A 319 3.81 -13.35 -24.82
N ASP A 320 4.68 -14.13 -24.19
CA ASP A 320 4.26 -15.13 -23.20
C ASP A 320 3.59 -14.45 -21.99
N GLY A 321 4.04 -13.24 -21.61
CA GLY A 321 3.41 -12.40 -20.61
C GLY A 321 1.94 -12.11 -20.91
N ALA A 322 1.57 -11.88 -22.17
CA ALA A 322 0.18 -11.66 -22.56
C ALA A 322 -0.70 -12.91 -22.36
N ILE A 323 -0.17 -14.09 -22.68
CA ILE A 323 -0.88 -15.35 -22.46
C ILE A 323 -1.03 -15.64 -20.96
N ARG A 324 0.01 -15.37 -20.17
CA ARG A 324 -0.08 -15.48 -18.71
C ARG A 324 -1.10 -14.51 -18.14
N TRP A 325 -1.13 -13.27 -18.62
CA TRP A 325 -2.15 -12.30 -18.24
C TRP A 325 -3.57 -12.82 -18.50
N PHE A 326 -3.81 -13.41 -19.67
CA PHE A 326 -5.11 -14.01 -20.00
C PHE A 326 -5.49 -15.09 -18.98
N ILE A 327 -4.60 -16.06 -18.76
CA ILE A 327 -4.86 -17.18 -17.84
C ILE A 327 -5.11 -16.68 -16.41
N THR A 328 -4.30 -15.73 -15.93
CA THR A 328 -4.43 -15.18 -14.56
C THR A 328 -5.73 -14.40 -14.36
N ASN A 329 -6.22 -13.68 -15.37
CA ASN A 329 -7.36 -12.78 -15.21
C ASN A 329 -8.71 -13.41 -15.60
N PHE A 330 -8.71 -14.37 -16.52
CA PHE A 330 -9.92 -14.98 -17.07
C PHE A 330 -10.08 -16.46 -16.78
N CYS A 331 -9.15 -17.09 -16.04
CA CYS A 331 -9.26 -18.49 -15.71
C CYS A 331 -9.15 -18.76 -14.20
N VAL A 332 -9.82 -19.82 -13.76
CA VAL A 332 -9.77 -20.36 -12.40
C VAL A 332 -8.98 -21.66 -12.42
N GLN A 333 -8.05 -21.81 -11.48
CA GLN A 333 -7.22 -23.00 -11.39
C GLN A 333 -8.04 -24.21 -10.93
N LYS A 334 -8.00 -25.31 -11.69
CA LYS A 334 -8.55 -26.62 -11.29
C LYS A 334 -7.48 -27.44 -10.56
N ASN A 335 -6.33 -27.60 -11.23
CA ASN A 335 -5.19 -28.40 -10.80
C ASN A 335 -3.88 -27.61 -11.00
N GLU A 336 -2.73 -28.17 -10.65
CA GLU A 336 -1.43 -27.49 -10.74
C GLU A 336 -1.13 -26.84 -12.11
N SER A 337 -1.60 -27.45 -13.22
CA SER A 337 -1.27 -26.99 -14.58
C SER A 337 -2.49 -26.70 -15.47
N HIS A 338 -3.71 -26.90 -14.97
CA HIS A 338 -4.94 -26.85 -15.76
C HIS A 338 -5.96 -25.89 -15.14
N TYR A 339 -6.62 -25.13 -15.99
CA TYR A 339 -7.53 -24.04 -15.64
C TYR A 339 -8.85 -24.16 -16.42
N THR A 340 -9.89 -23.50 -15.90
CA THR A 340 -11.15 -23.27 -16.61
C THR A 340 -11.39 -21.80 -16.81
N ILE A 341 -12.05 -21.41 -17.89
CA ILE A 341 -12.49 -20.03 -18.07
C ILE A 341 -13.49 -19.66 -16.98
N ASP A 342 -13.26 -18.52 -16.33
CA ASP A 342 -14.23 -17.84 -15.48
C ASP A 342 -15.27 -17.19 -16.40
N GLU A 343 -16.35 -17.94 -16.70
CA GLU A 343 -17.42 -17.51 -17.64
C GLU A 343 -17.90 -16.09 -17.32
N LYS A 344 -18.09 -15.77 -16.04
CA LYS A 344 -18.59 -14.47 -15.62
C LYS A 344 -17.61 -13.36 -16.02
N LYS A 345 -16.34 -13.45 -15.61
CA LYS A 345 -15.33 -12.41 -15.93
C LYS A 345 -15.10 -12.30 -17.43
N PHE A 346 -15.05 -13.45 -18.11
CA PHE A 346 -14.78 -13.51 -19.54
C PHE A 346 -15.90 -12.85 -20.35
N VAL A 347 -17.17 -13.17 -20.05
CA VAL A 347 -18.30 -12.54 -20.76
C VAL A 347 -18.40 -11.06 -20.41
N ILE A 348 -18.20 -10.66 -19.16
CA ILE A 348 -18.16 -9.23 -18.77
C ILE A 348 -17.11 -8.46 -19.59
N TYR A 349 -15.95 -9.04 -19.84
CA TYR A 349 -14.92 -8.41 -20.66
C TYR A 349 -15.35 -8.24 -22.12
N ILE A 350 -15.94 -9.26 -22.75
CA ILE A 350 -16.41 -9.19 -24.15
C ILE A 350 -17.57 -8.19 -24.26
N VAL A 351 -18.45 -8.14 -23.25
CA VAL A 351 -19.49 -7.12 -23.13
C VAL A 351 -18.88 -5.71 -23.07
N ASP A 352 -17.87 -5.50 -22.24
CA ASP A 352 -17.15 -4.21 -22.17
C ASP A 352 -16.47 -3.89 -23.51
N GLN A 353 -15.79 -4.86 -24.14
CA GLN A 353 -15.18 -4.70 -25.46
C GLN A 353 -16.18 -4.21 -26.52
N LEU A 354 -17.36 -4.83 -26.59
CA LEU A 354 -18.41 -4.44 -27.51
C LEU A 354 -18.92 -3.01 -27.21
N LEU A 355 -19.21 -2.72 -25.93
CA LEU A 355 -19.76 -1.44 -25.50
C LEU A 355 -18.75 -0.27 -25.52
N ARG A 356 -17.44 -0.55 -25.42
CA ARG A 356 -16.39 0.46 -25.62
C ARG A 356 -16.47 1.10 -27.01
N SER A 357 -16.90 0.34 -28.02
CA SER A 357 -17.08 0.85 -29.39
C SER A 357 -18.38 1.64 -29.57
N GLN A 358 -19.41 1.37 -28.77
CA GLN A 358 -20.73 1.98 -28.84
C GLN A 358 -21.28 2.26 -27.43
N HIS A 359 -21.20 3.51 -26.98
CA HIS A 359 -21.64 3.92 -25.64
C HIS A 359 -23.13 3.67 -25.34
N LYS A 360 -23.95 3.49 -26.37
CA LYS A 360 -25.37 3.12 -26.30
C LYS A 360 -25.70 2.18 -27.45
N MET A 361 -26.36 1.07 -27.15
CA MET A 361 -26.77 0.07 -28.15
C MET A 361 -28.17 -0.47 -27.82
N ASP A 362 -28.98 -0.77 -28.83
CA ASP A 362 -30.25 -1.45 -28.60
C ASP A 362 -30.00 -2.90 -28.16
N LEU A 363 -30.81 -3.39 -27.22
CA LEU A 363 -30.56 -4.66 -26.55
C LEU A 363 -30.58 -5.87 -27.51
N GLU A 364 -31.43 -5.86 -28.53
CA GLU A 364 -31.56 -6.98 -29.46
C GLU A 364 -30.37 -7.06 -30.42
N SER A 365 -29.95 -5.93 -31.03
CA SER A 365 -28.75 -5.90 -31.87
C SER A 365 -27.48 -6.15 -31.06
N PHE A 366 -27.45 -5.69 -29.80
CA PHE A 366 -26.38 -6.01 -28.86
C PHE A 366 -26.25 -7.52 -28.66
N LYS A 367 -27.34 -8.22 -28.32
CA LYS A 367 -27.31 -9.68 -28.12
C LYS A 367 -26.84 -10.41 -29.37
N LEU A 368 -27.39 -10.03 -30.54
CA LEU A 368 -26.99 -10.64 -31.82
C LEU A 368 -25.50 -10.47 -32.09
N THR A 369 -24.96 -9.28 -31.84
CA THR A 369 -23.53 -9.00 -32.04
C THR A 369 -22.68 -9.74 -31.02
N LEU A 370 -23.08 -9.73 -29.74
CA LEU A 370 -22.37 -10.40 -28.66
C LEU A 370 -22.31 -11.92 -28.87
N ASP A 371 -23.40 -12.53 -29.32
CA ASP A 371 -23.44 -13.97 -29.59
C ASP A 371 -22.42 -14.38 -30.67
N THR A 372 -22.05 -13.49 -31.59
CA THR A 372 -20.98 -13.76 -32.57
C THR A 372 -19.56 -13.61 -32.01
N MET A 373 -19.40 -12.99 -30.84
CA MET A 373 -18.11 -12.77 -30.17
C MET A 373 -17.84 -13.77 -29.05
N LEU A 374 -18.82 -14.60 -28.69
CA LEU A 374 -18.71 -15.60 -27.62
C LEU A 374 -18.39 -16.99 -28.20
N PRO A 375 -17.63 -17.83 -27.47
CA PRO A 375 -17.45 -19.22 -27.82
C PRO A 375 -18.77 -20.00 -27.80
N THR A 376 -18.82 -21.13 -28.51
CA THR A 376 -19.95 -22.06 -28.46
C THR A 376 -20.24 -22.47 -27.02
N TYR A 377 -21.53 -22.51 -26.65
CA TYR A 377 -22.04 -22.85 -25.31
C TYR A 377 -21.85 -21.79 -24.21
N VAL A 378 -21.25 -20.64 -24.51
CA VAL A 378 -21.22 -19.48 -23.61
C VAL A 378 -22.38 -18.54 -23.95
N HIS A 379 -23.13 -18.11 -22.93
CA HIS A 379 -24.34 -17.31 -23.14
C HIS A 379 -24.39 -16.06 -22.27
N PHE A 380 -24.92 -14.97 -22.84
CA PHE A 380 -25.15 -13.74 -22.13
C PHE A 380 -26.32 -13.82 -21.13
N LYS A 381 -26.09 -13.37 -19.89
CA LYS A 381 -27.10 -13.29 -18.83
C LYS A 381 -27.15 -11.86 -18.31
N LYS A 382 -28.27 -11.17 -18.59
CA LYS A 382 -28.49 -9.75 -18.26
C LYS A 382 -28.15 -9.38 -16.81
N ASP A 383 -28.58 -10.21 -15.86
CA ASP A 383 -28.47 -9.90 -14.43
C ASP A 383 -27.04 -10.06 -13.88
N ILE A 384 -26.16 -10.77 -14.61
CA ILE A 384 -24.81 -11.13 -14.14
C ILE A 384 -23.73 -10.44 -14.98
N HIS A 385 -23.91 -10.38 -16.31
CA HIS A 385 -22.86 -9.98 -17.24
C HIS A 385 -22.85 -8.48 -17.57
N LEU A 386 -23.70 -7.68 -16.92
CA LEU A 386 -23.67 -6.21 -16.98
C LEU A 386 -23.08 -5.57 -15.72
N GLU A 387 -22.75 -6.38 -14.69
CA GLU A 387 -22.17 -5.91 -13.44
C GLU A 387 -20.89 -5.09 -13.69
N GLY A 388 -20.92 -3.80 -13.34
CA GLY A 388 -19.75 -2.92 -13.43
C GLY A 388 -19.42 -2.43 -14.84
N VAL A 389 -20.25 -2.75 -15.84
CA VAL A 389 -20.00 -2.38 -17.24
C VAL A 389 -21.11 -1.51 -17.84
N GLY A 390 -22.36 -1.68 -17.40
CA GLY A 390 -23.45 -0.89 -17.95
C GLY A 390 -24.79 -1.08 -17.26
N ILE A 391 -25.77 -0.32 -17.72
CA ILE A 391 -27.16 -0.38 -17.25
C ILE A 391 -28.12 -0.48 -18.42
N ILE A 392 -29.29 -1.06 -18.17
CA ILE A 392 -30.36 -1.11 -19.16
C ILE A 392 -31.43 -0.07 -18.83
N LYS A 393 -31.78 0.72 -19.84
CA LYS A 393 -32.88 1.68 -19.77
C LYS A 393 -33.93 1.35 -20.80
N LYS A 394 -35.19 1.57 -20.43
CA LYS A 394 -36.31 1.45 -21.35
C LYS A 394 -36.67 2.83 -21.86
N GLU A 395 -36.54 3.02 -23.17
CA GLU A 395 -36.98 4.23 -23.87
C GLU A 395 -38.18 3.84 -24.74
N ASN A 396 -39.37 4.31 -24.37
CA ASN A 396 -40.65 3.88 -24.96
C ASN A 396 -40.87 2.36 -24.82
N THR A 397 -40.77 1.62 -25.92
CA THR A 397 -40.94 0.17 -25.99
C THR A 397 -39.62 -0.58 -26.16
N VAL A 398 -38.51 0.12 -26.38
CA VAL A 398 -37.20 -0.47 -26.69
C VAL A 398 -36.29 -0.39 -25.48
N GLU A 399 -35.56 -1.47 -25.19
CA GLU A 399 -34.51 -1.48 -24.17
C GLU A 399 -33.16 -1.17 -24.82
N TYR A 400 -32.41 -0.25 -24.19
CA TYR A 400 -31.05 0.11 -24.58
C TYR A 400 -30.08 -0.22 -23.44
N ILE A 401 -28.91 -0.72 -23.81
CA ILE A 401 -27.76 -0.82 -22.91
C ILE A 401 -26.97 0.47 -23.02
N HIS A 402 -26.66 1.07 -21.88
CA HIS A 402 -25.77 2.21 -21.75
C HIS A 402 -24.48 1.76 -21.08
N HIS A 403 -23.35 2.04 -21.72
CA HIS A 403 -22.03 1.74 -21.19
C HIS A 403 -21.68 2.69 -20.05
N ILE A 404 -21.08 2.16 -18.99
CA ILE A 404 -20.50 2.91 -17.88
C ILE A 404 -19.06 2.41 -17.70
N SER A 405 -18.12 3.13 -18.30
CA SER A 405 -16.70 2.79 -18.16
C SER A 405 -16.19 3.14 -16.75
N LEU A 406 -15.76 2.13 -15.99
CA LEU A 406 -15.07 2.33 -14.70
C LEU A 406 -13.87 3.28 -14.82
N GLU A 407 -13.18 3.25 -15.96
CA GLU A 407 -12.03 4.13 -16.21
C GLU A 407 -12.40 5.61 -16.36
N SER A 408 -13.64 5.90 -16.74
CA SER A 408 -14.14 7.28 -16.82
C SER A 408 -14.68 7.80 -15.48
N LEU A 409 -14.99 6.93 -14.51
CA LEU A 409 -15.61 7.35 -13.25
C LEU A 409 -14.64 8.12 -12.32
N PRO A 410 -15.06 9.20 -11.66
CA PRO A 410 -14.23 9.92 -10.69
C PRO A 410 -13.73 9.01 -9.55
N LEU A 411 -12.54 9.25 -9.00
CA LEU A 411 -12.07 8.51 -7.83
C LEU A 411 -12.68 9.01 -6.51
N VAL A 412 -13.07 10.29 -6.49
CA VAL A 412 -13.74 10.91 -5.35
C VAL A 412 -15.14 10.30 -5.20
N PRO A 413 -15.46 9.66 -4.06
CA PRO A 413 -16.73 8.95 -3.86
C PRO A 413 -17.97 9.77 -4.19
N ASN A 414 -18.02 11.02 -3.71
CA ASN A 414 -19.18 11.89 -3.90
C ASN A 414 -19.38 12.25 -5.38
N ASP A 415 -18.32 12.58 -6.10
CA ASP A 415 -18.43 12.95 -7.51
C ASP A 415 -18.76 11.75 -8.40
N ARG A 416 -18.27 10.55 -8.03
CA ARG A 416 -18.69 9.31 -8.66
C ARG A 416 -20.18 9.05 -8.45
N LEU A 417 -20.67 9.16 -7.21
CA LEU A 417 -22.08 8.96 -6.91
C LEU A 417 -22.97 9.99 -7.65
N LYS A 418 -22.56 11.26 -7.72
CA LYS A 418 -23.26 12.28 -8.53
C LYS A 418 -23.45 11.83 -9.97
N LEU A 419 -22.37 11.35 -10.60
CA LEU A 419 -22.40 10.89 -11.99
C LEU A 419 -23.26 9.64 -12.16
N LEU A 420 -23.15 8.65 -11.26
CA LEU A 420 -23.96 7.43 -11.30
C LEU A 420 -25.47 7.72 -11.10
N PHE A 421 -25.83 8.62 -10.19
CA PHE A 421 -27.23 9.03 -9.98
C PHE A 421 -27.78 9.89 -11.12
N ALA A 422 -26.92 10.66 -11.81
CA ALA A 422 -27.32 11.36 -13.04
C ALA A 422 -27.61 10.38 -14.19
N MET A 423 -26.94 9.23 -14.22
CA MET A 423 -27.21 8.17 -15.18
C MET A 423 -28.47 7.38 -14.82
N GLN A 424 -28.70 7.06 -13.55
CA GLN A 424 -29.86 6.30 -13.10
C GLN A 424 -30.30 6.78 -11.72
N GLU A 425 -31.57 7.16 -11.58
CA GLU A 425 -32.08 7.77 -10.35
C GLU A 425 -32.12 6.78 -9.16
N ASN A 426 -32.40 5.51 -9.45
CA ASN A 426 -32.64 4.48 -8.44
C ASN A 426 -31.71 3.28 -8.66
N TRP A 427 -30.91 2.95 -7.66
CA TRP A 427 -29.90 1.90 -7.75
C TRP A 427 -30.15 0.78 -6.74
N PRO A 428 -30.39 -0.46 -7.19
CA PRO A 428 -30.29 -1.64 -6.35
C PRO A 428 -28.86 -1.79 -5.81
N SER A 429 -28.70 -2.15 -4.54
CA SER A 429 -27.39 -2.22 -3.90
C SER A 429 -26.40 -3.14 -4.63
N ASN A 430 -26.86 -4.32 -5.06
CA ASN A 430 -26.08 -5.31 -5.80
C ASN A 430 -25.59 -4.80 -7.18
N GLN A 431 -26.34 -3.93 -7.84
CA GLN A 431 -25.94 -3.35 -9.13
C GLN A 431 -24.99 -2.16 -8.96
N LEU A 432 -25.04 -1.49 -7.81
CA LEU A 432 -24.21 -0.32 -7.54
C LEU A 432 -22.80 -0.70 -7.07
N TYR A 433 -22.65 -1.77 -6.29
CA TYR A 433 -21.34 -2.17 -5.73
C TYR A 433 -20.23 -2.38 -6.78
N PRO A 434 -20.48 -3.02 -7.95
CA PRO A 434 -19.46 -3.20 -8.98
C PRO A 434 -18.84 -1.88 -9.47
N PHE A 435 -19.56 -0.76 -9.42
CA PHE A 435 -19.06 0.57 -9.79
C PHE A 435 -18.28 1.28 -8.67
N LEU A 436 -18.17 0.64 -7.50
CA LEU A 436 -17.57 1.21 -6.29
C LEU A 436 -16.43 0.35 -5.73
N TYR A 437 -16.31 -0.92 -6.12
CA TYR A 437 -15.29 -1.81 -5.57
C TYR A 437 -13.85 -1.34 -5.81
N ASP A 438 -13.57 -0.60 -6.90
CA ASP A 438 -12.24 -0.02 -7.14
C ASP A 438 -11.88 1.15 -6.21
N ILE A 439 -12.85 1.73 -5.47
CA ILE A 439 -12.60 2.80 -4.47
C ILE A 439 -12.94 2.39 -3.04
N CYS A 440 -13.75 1.34 -2.85
CA CYS A 440 -14.17 0.83 -1.54
C CYS A 440 -13.62 -0.57 -1.21
N GLY A 441 -13.16 -1.33 -2.20
CA GLY A 441 -12.51 -2.63 -2.03
C GLY A 441 -13.48 -3.78 -1.77
N ASN A 442 -14.40 -3.62 -0.84
CA ASN A 442 -15.33 -4.67 -0.42
C ASN A 442 -16.75 -4.14 -0.17
N GLN A 443 -17.70 -5.08 -0.02
CA GLN A 443 -19.12 -4.75 0.12
C GLN A 443 -19.40 -3.96 1.41
N LYS A 444 -18.73 -4.29 2.52
CA LYS A 444 -18.92 -3.60 3.81
C LYS A 444 -18.54 -2.13 3.70
N SER A 445 -17.37 -1.84 3.13
CA SER A 445 -16.90 -0.47 2.89
C SER A 445 -17.82 0.29 1.92
N CYS A 446 -18.33 -0.38 0.88
CA CYS A 446 -19.36 0.20 0.01
C CYS A 446 -20.62 0.58 0.80
N ASP A 447 -21.11 -0.32 1.66
CA ASP A 447 -22.31 -0.10 2.46
C ASP A 447 -22.14 1.08 3.42
N GLU A 448 -21.00 1.18 4.10
CA GLU A 448 -20.66 2.30 4.99
C GLU A 448 -20.64 3.63 4.22
N MET A 449 -19.96 3.66 3.06
CA MET A 449 -19.90 4.83 2.18
C MET A 449 -21.29 5.25 1.67
N LEU A 450 -22.10 4.28 1.22
CA LEU A 450 -23.44 4.53 0.70
C LEU A 450 -24.41 4.96 1.79
N LEU A 451 -24.35 4.38 3.00
CA LEU A 451 -25.16 4.80 4.14
C LEU A 451 -24.84 6.23 4.57
N LYS A 452 -23.56 6.61 4.53
CA LYS A 452 -23.12 7.98 4.85
C LYS A 452 -23.63 8.99 3.82
N ASN A 453 -23.51 8.67 2.53
CA ASN A 453 -23.70 9.65 1.44
C ASN A 453 -25.05 9.56 0.71
N CYS A 454 -25.86 8.50 0.91
CA CYS A 454 -27.08 8.28 0.12
C CYS A 454 -28.32 8.03 0.99
N ARG A 455 -29.50 8.29 0.40
CA ARG A 455 -30.82 7.90 0.94
C ARG A 455 -31.17 6.52 0.40
N SER A 456 -31.78 5.68 1.24
CA SER A 456 -32.17 4.32 0.85
C SER A 456 -33.57 3.94 1.32
N VAL A 457 -34.24 3.08 0.56
CA VAL A 457 -35.55 2.51 0.85
C VAL A 457 -35.42 0.99 0.80
N LYS A 458 -35.99 0.29 1.77
CA LYS A 458 -36.07 -1.18 1.73
C LYS A 458 -37.23 -1.59 0.83
N GLN A 459 -36.96 -2.42 -0.17
CA GLN A 459 -37.98 -3.00 -1.03
C GLN A 459 -38.68 -4.18 -0.33
N LYS A 460 -39.81 -4.63 -0.91
CA LYS A 460 -40.63 -5.73 -0.36
C LYS A 460 -39.90 -7.08 -0.36
N ASP A 461 -38.94 -7.25 -1.26
CA ASP A 461 -38.07 -8.42 -1.37
C ASP A 461 -36.88 -8.39 -0.40
N GLY A 462 -36.74 -7.32 0.41
CA GLY A 462 -35.65 -7.12 1.35
C GLY A 462 -34.42 -6.42 0.75
N THR A 463 -34.38 -6.19 -0.56
CA THR A 463 -33.26 -5.48 -1.20
C THR A 463 -33.26 -4.00 -0.82
N LYS A 464 -32.07 -3.42 -0.69
CA LYS A 464 -31.91 -2.00 -0.40
C LYS A 464 -31.78 -1.24 -1.72
N LEU A 465 -32.69 -0.29 -1.94
CA LEU A 465 -32.68 0.60 -3.08
C LEU A 465 -32.16 1.97 -2.66
N TYR A 466 -31.13 2.47 -3.32
CA TYR A 466 -30.61 3.82 -3.12
C TYR A 466 -31.28 4.77 -4.12
N VAL A 467 -31.88 5.84 -3.62
CA VAL A 467 -32.80 6.72 -4.38
C VAL A 467 -32.27 8.14 -4.59
N GLY A 468 -30.99 8.36 -4.27
CA GLY A 468 -30.32 9.65 -4.43
C GLY A 468 -29.35 9.95 -3.31
N MET A 469 -28.49 10.94 -3.53
CA MET A 469 -27.52 11.39 -2.55
C MET A 469 -28.18 12.21 -1.43
N LYS A 470 -27.60 12.13 -0.24
CA LYS A 470 -27.81 13.11 0.81
C LYS A 470 -27.04 14.36 0.39
N PHE A 471 -27.70 15.52 0.33
CA PHE A 471 -26.99 16.78 0.20
C PHE A 471 -26.20 17.00 1.49
N ASN A 472 -24.91 16.69 1.48
CA ASN A 472 -24.00 17.34 2.40
C ASN A 472 -23.76 18.73 1.81
N LEU A 473 -24.38 19.73 2.44
CA LEU A 473 -23.92 21.11 2.37
C LEU A 473 -22.54 21.12 3.05
N ASP A 474 -21.49 20.92 2.26
CA ASP A 474 -20.15 21.34 2.64
C ASP A 474 -19.89 22.71 1.99
#